data_AF-A0A934TY78-F1
#
_entry.id   AF-A0A934TY78-F1
#
_cell.length_a   1.000
_cell.length_b   1.000
_cell.length_c   1.000
_cell.angle_alpha   90.00
_cell.angle_beta   90.00
_cell.angle_gamma   90.00
#
_symmetry.space_group_name_H-M   'P 1'
#
loop_
_entity.id
_entity.type
_entity.pdbx_description
1 polymer ?
#
loop_
_entity_poly.entity_id
_entity_poly.type
_entity_poly.pdbx_seq_one_letter_code
_entity_poly.pdbx_strand_id
1 'polypeptide(L)'
;MSTINKMRIICDPYAKTIEYKWYDPGEGKYVGLEEYSSELVSDKYIYATIQNRAFEILDIINRNFNRGNIGLEIDFIGNADDYGDFCRVITLYYPDSCIVCTKNSSFYWDADYVMKEIGQVCPYQDHAGKI
;
A
#
# COMPACT_ATOMS: atom_id res chain seq x y z
N MET A 1 14.21 17.29 15.95
CA MET A 1 13.96 16.19 14.98
C MET A 1 12.54 15.72 15.20
N SER A 2 11.72 15.67 14.15
CA SER A 2 10.37 15.10 14.29
C SER A 2 10.50 13.63 14.67
N THR A 3 9.95 13.25 15.81
CA THR A 3 9.92 11.87 16.36
C THR A 3 8.78 11.05 15.78
N ILE A 4 8.25 11.46 14.63
CA ILE A 4 7.17 10.77 13.95
C ILE A 4 7.74 9.53 13.27
N ASN A 5 7.10 8.41 13.54
CA ASN A 5 7.44 7.14 12.92
C ASN A 5 7.02 7.13 11.46
N LYS A 6 7.72 6.35 10.62
CA LYS A 6 7.36 6.22 9.20
C LYS A 6 7.34 4.75 8.79
N MET A 7 6.31 4.38 8.06
CA MET A 7 6.13 3.05 7.48
C MET A 7 5.78 3.18 6.01
N ARG A 8 6.22 2.23 5.19
CA ARG A 8 5.81 2.10 3.79
C ARG A 8 5.05 0.80 3.62
N ILE A 9 3.89 0.88 2.97
CA ILE A 9 3.05 -0.26 2.60
C ILE A 9 3.00 -0.33 1.09
N ILE A 10 3.34 -1.49 0.52
CA ILE A 10 3.41 -1.72 -0.92
C ILE A 10 2.45 -2.84 -1.27
N CYS A 11 1.34 -2.49 -1.91
CA CYS A 11 0.36 -3.44 -2.42
C CYS A 11 0.63 -3.64 -3.91
N ASP A 12 1.16 -4.80 -4.27
CA ASP A 12 1.39 -5.17 -5.67
C ASP A 12 0.15 -5.91 -6.22
N PRO A 13 -0.63 -5.29 -7.12
CA PRO A 13 -1.84 -5.91 -7.68
C PRO A 13 -1.52 -7.08 -8.62
N TYR A 14 -0.31 -7.15 -9.18
CA TYR A 14 0.11 -8.19 -10.12
C TYR A 14 0.62 -9.43 -9.38
N ALA A 15 1.47 -9.22 -8.38
CA ALA A 15 1.97 -10.29 -7.52
C ALA A 15 0.94 -10.75 -6.48
N LYS A 16 -0.10 -9.93 -6.23
CA LYS A 16 -1.12 -10.14 -5.18
C LYS A 16 -0.49 -10.27 -3.80
N THR A 17 0.46 -9.39 -3.53
CA THR A 17 1.22 -9.37 -2.28
C THR A 17 1.23 -7.99 -1.67
N ILE A 18 1.30 -7.94 -0.34
CA ILE A 18 1.54 -6.72 0.43
C ILE A 18 2.91 -6.86 1.10
N GLU A 19 3.76 -5.87 0.89
CA GLU A 19 5.04 -5.72 1.57
C GLU A 19 4.98 -4.55 2.56
N TYR A 20 5.61 -4.74 3.73
CA TYR A 20 5.64 -3.77 4.81
C TYR A 20 7.09 -3.41 5.12
N LYS A 21 7.40 -2.12 5.13
CA LYS A 21 8.73 -1.61 5.42
C LYS A 21 8.70 -0.54 6.50
N TRP A 22 9.66 -0.58 7.41
CA TRP A 22 9.85 0.44 8.44
C TRP A 22 10.95 1.41 8.05
N TYR A 23 10.82 2.69 8.39
CA TYR A 23 11.90 3.64 8.20
C TYR A 23 12.92 3.56 9.34
N ASP A 24 14.13 3.14 9.03
CA ASP A 24 15.26 3.20 9.95
C ASP A 24 15.92 4.59 9.87
N PRO A 25 15.83 5.42 10.93
CA PRO A 25 16.46 6.74 10.95
C PRO A 25 17.99 6.68 11.05
N GLY A 26 18.56 5.59 11.57
CA GLY A 26 20.00 5.38 11.64
C GLY A 26 20.60 5.09 10.26
N GLU A 27 19.87 4.36 9.42
CA GLU A 27 20.29 4.06 8.05
C GLU A 27 19.75 5.04 7.00
N GLY A 28 18.75 5.85 7.36
CA GLY A 28 18.11 6.82 6.47
C GLY A 28 17.29 6.17 5.34
N LYS A 29 16.80 4.95 5.54
CA LYS A 29 16.12 4.17 4.50
C LYS A 29 15.00 3.30 5.06
N TYR A 30 14.14 2.82 4.16
CA TYR A 30 13.13 1.82 4.48
C TYR A 30 13.75 0.42 4.49
N VAL A 31 13.55 -0.31 5.58
CA VAL A 31 14.00 -1.69 5.80
C VAL A 31 12.80 -2.62 5.96
N GLY A 32 12.95 -3.88 5.56
CA GLY A 32 11.89 -4.89 5.68
C GLY A 32 11.58 -5.24 7.14
N LEU A 33 10.38 -5.79 7.37
CA LEU A 33 9.92 -6.17 8.71
C LEU A 33 10.31 -7.61 9.10
N GLU A 34 10.97 -8.36 8.22
CA GLU A 34 11.32 -9.78 8.43
C GLU A 34 12.19 -9.97 9.67
N GLU A 35 13.13 -9.05 9.89
CA GLU A 35 14.06 -9.09 11.04
C GLU A 35 13.37 -8.80 12.38
N TYR A 36 12.17 -8.19 12.35
CA TYR A 36 11.42 -7.79 13.53
C TYR A 36 10.36 -8.80 13.97
N SER A 37 10.26 -9.95 13.28
CA SER A 37 9.25 -10.99 13.55
C SER A 37 7.82 -10.40 13.65
N SER A 38 7.53 -9.40 12.83
CA SER A 38 6.23 -8.71 12.83
C SER A 38 5.11 -9.66 12.40
N GLU A 39 3.94 -9.57 13.02
CA GLU A 39 2.75 -10.31 12.58
C GLU A 39 2.44 -10.03 11.10
N LEU A 40 2.74 -8.81 10.63
CA LEU A 40 2.51 -8.36 9.25
C LEU A 40 3.27 -9.17 8.19
N VAL A 41 4.38 -9.82 8.53
CA VAL A 41 5.15 -10.66 7.58
C VAL A 41 4.68 -12.11 7.52
N SER A 42 3.53 -12.43 8.13
CA SER A 42 2.90 -13.73 7.95
C SER A 42 2.13 -13.80 6.62
N ASP A 43 2.02 -15.01 6.06
CA ASP A 43 1.26 -15.30 4.84
C ASP A 43 -0.16 -14.71 4.88
N LYS A 44 -0.77 -14.66 6.07
CA LYS A 44 -2.09 -14.09 6.31
C LYS A 44 -2.21 -12.62 5.86
N TYR A 45 -1.14 -11.84 5.99
CA TYR A 45 -1.15 -10.41 5.66
C TYR A 45 -0.27 -10.07 4.46
N ILE A 46 0.66 -10.95 4.07
CA ILE A 46 1.41 -10.83 2.81
C ILE A 46 0.49 -11.15 1.61
N TYR A 47 -0.26 -12.25 1.63
CA TYR A 47 -1.10 -12.68 0.50
C TYR A 47 -2.57 -12.20 0.64
N ALA A 48 -2.78 -11.10 1.37
CA ALA A 48 -4.08 -10.49 1.57
C ALA A 48 -4.38 -9.43 0.51
N THR A 49 -5.64 -8.98 0.48
CA THR A 49 -6.03 -7.72 -0.16
C THR A 49 -6.35 -6.69 0.92
N ILE A 50 -6.10 -5.42 0.63
CA ILE A 50 -6.40 -4.31 1.55
C ILE A 50 -7.88 -4.28 1.88
N GLN A 51 -8.75 -4.43 0.87
CA GLN A 51 -10.20 -4.52 1.04
C GLN A 51 -10.65 -5.49 2.14
N ASN A 52 -9.98 -6.64 2.25
CA ASN A 52 -10.38 -7.69 3.19
C ASN A 52 -9.72 -7.55 4.57
N ARG A 53 -8.53 -6.96 4.67
CA ARG A 53 -7.70 -7.01 5.88
C ARG A 53 -7.23 -5.66 6.39
N ALA A 54 -7.63 -4.55 5.77
CA ALA A 54 -7.20 -3.20 6.15
C ALA A 54 -7.34 -2.92 7.65
N PHE A 55 -8.44 -3.32 8.26
CA PHE A 55 -8.66 -3.12 9.70
C PHE A 55 -7.63 -3.88 10.56
N GLU A 56 -7.41 -5.17 10.28
CA GLU A 56 -6.46 -6.00 11.04
C GLU A 56 -5.02 -5.55 10.83
N ILE A 57 -4.67 -5.21 9.58
CA ILE A 57 -3.36 -4.66 9.24
C ILE A 57 -3.13 -3.37 10.04
N LEU A 58 -4.12 -2.47 10.05
CA LEU A 58 -4.00 -1.19 10.74
C LEU A 58 -3.98 -1.33 12.28
N ASP A 59 -4.69 -2.30 12.86
CA ASP A 59 -4.62 -2.60 14.29
C ASP A 59 -3.19 -2.99 14.70
N ILE A 60 -2.59 -3.91 13.95
CA ILE A 60 -1.21 -4.35 14.17
C ILE A 60 -0.26 -3.17 14.01
N ILE A 61 -0.44 -2.35 12.96
CA ILE A 61 0.38 -1.18 12.71
C ILE A 61 0.30 -0.18 13.87
N ASN A 62 -0.91 0.18 14.28
CA ASN A 62 -1.11 1.17 15.35
C ASN A 62 -0.53 0.68 16.69
N ARG A 63 -0.78 -0.59 17.06
CA ARG A 63 -0.28 -1.19 18.30
C ARG A 63 1.24 -1.27 18.35
N ASN A 64 1.88 -1.62 17.24
CA ASN A 64 3.32 -1.89 17.24
C ASN A 64 4.16 -0.67 16.89
N PHE A 65 3.64 0.23 16.06
CA PHE A 65 4.41 1.29 15.43
C PHE A 65 3.90 2.70 15.70
N ASN A 66 2.73 2.87 16.34
CA ASN A 66 2.25 4.17 16.83
C ASN A 66 2.06 4.15 18.36
N ARG A 67 3.00 3.52 19.08
CA ARG A 67 2.93 3.37 20.54
C ARG A 67 2.88 4.72 21.23
N GLY A 68 1.91 4.89 22.13
CA GLY A 68 1.70 6.16 22.84
C GLY A 68 1.16 7.28 21.96
N ASN A 69 0.67 6.97 20.75
CA ASN A 69 0.12 7.93 19.80
C ASN A 69 1.10 9.05 19.39
N ILE A 70 2.39 8.72 19.31
CA ILE A 70 3.47 9.68 19.00
C ILE A 70 3.44 10.20 17.55
N GLY A 71 2.69 9.54 16.68
CA GLY A 71 2.56 9.88 15.27
C GLY A 71 3.15 8.80 14.37
N LEU A 72 2.42 8.48 13.30
CA LEU A 72 2.85 7.55 12.26
C LEU A 72 2.47 8.09 10.88
N GLU A 73 3.48 8.28 10.03
CA GLU A 73 3.30 8.53 8.61
C GLU A 73 3.38 7.22 7.83
N ILE A 74 2.32 6.92 7.08
CA ILE A 74 2.25 5.78 6.17
C ILE A 74 2.43 6.30 4.74
N ASP A 75 3.47 5.81 4.08
CA ASP A 75 3.76 6.01 2.67
C ASP A 75 3.20 4.83 1.86
N PHE A 76 2.09 5.04 1.16
CA PHE A 76 1.31 3.96 0.55
C PHE A 76 1.55 3.87 -0.96
N ILE A 77 1.98 2.69 -1.42
CA ILE A 77 2.11 2.32 -2.83
C ILE A 77 1.06 1.24 -3.12
N GLY A 78 0.18 1.48 -4.09
CA GLY A 78 -0.92 0.57 -4.46
C GLY A 78 -1.70 1.10 -5.65
N ASN A 79 -2.93 0.62 -5.85
CA ASN A 79 -3.92 1.20 -6.78
C ASN A 79 -4.91 2.12 -6.05
N ALA A 80 -5.75 2.85 -6.81
CA ALA A 80 -6.62 3.91 -6.26
C ALA A 80 -7.59 3.38 -5.21
N ASP A 81 -8.15 2.19 -5.48
CA ASP A 81 -9.13 1.54 -4.64
C ASP A 81 -8.50 1.08 -3.33
N ASP A 82 -7.35 0.40 -3.37
CA ASP A 82 -6.63 -0.05 -2.18
C ASP A 82 -6.24 1.13 -1.28
N TYR A 83 -5.73 2.21 -1.86
CA TYR A 83 -5.41 3.42 -1.10
C TYR A 83 -6.66 4.02 -0.45
N GLY A 84 -7.75 4.15 -1.21
CA GLY A 84 -9.02 4.69 -0.73
C GLY A 84 -9.62 3.87 0.40
N ASP A 85 -9.61 2.54 0.26
CA ASP A 85 -10.09 1.61 1.28
C ASP A 85 -9.26 1.66 2.55
N PHE A 86 -7.93 1.72 2.43
CA PHE A 86 -7.04 1.85 3.59
C PHE A 86 -7.27 3.16 4.35
N CYS A 87 -7.33 4.29 3.62
CA CYS A 87 -7.62 5.60 4.21
C CYS A 87 -8.99 5.65 4.89
N ARG A 88 -10.02 5.05 4.28
CA ARG A 88 -11.36 4.96 4.85
C ARG A 88 -11.36 4.22 6.19
N VAL A 89 -10.59 3.13 6.29
CA VAL A 89 -10.46 2.39 7.56
C VAL A 89 -9.75 3.22 8.63
N ILE A 90 -8.71 3.98 8.29
CA ILE A 90 -8.07 4.91 9.23
C ILE A 90 -9.09 5.91 9.76
N THR A 91 -9.85 6.57 8.88
CA THR A 91 -10.83 7.59 9.28
C THR A 91 -11.97 7.04 10.13
N LEU A 92 -12.48 5.84 9.81
CA LEU A 92 -13.63 5.26 10.51
C LEU A 92 -13.27 4.66 11.86
N TYR A 93 -12.10 4.01 11.98
CA TYR A 93 -11.75 3.21 13.16
C TYR A 93 -10.64 3.80 14.02
N TYR A 94 -9.84 4.72 13.47
CA TYR A 94 -8.72 5.36 14.16
C TYR A 94 -8.72 6.89 14.00
N PRO A 95 -9.87 7.58 14.17
CA PRO A 95 -9.98 9.03 13.93
C PRO A 95 -9.11 9.86 14.88
N ASP A 96 -8.88 9.36 16.10
CA ASP A 96 -8.08 10.03 17.13
C ASP A 96 -6.61 9.57 17.16
N SER A 97 -6.24 8.65 16.27
CA SER A 97 -4.86 8.23 16.11
C SER A 97 -4.12 9.24 15.24
N CYS A 98 -2.89 9.59 15.64
CA CYS A 98 -1.98 10.45 14.89
C CYS A 98 -1.38 9.70 13.66
N ILE A 99 -2.22 9.04 12.87
CA ILE A 99 -1.83 8.28 11.68
C ILE A 99 -2.19 9.10 10.45
N VAL A 100 -1.19 9.37 9.62
CA VAL A 100 -1.38 10.05 8.33
C VAL A 100 -0.97 9.08 7.23
N CYS A 101 -1.88 8.77 6.32
CA CYS A 101 -1.58 7.97 5.13
C CYS A 101 -1.46 8.90 3.91
N THR A 102 -0.38 8.78 3.16
CA THR A 102 -0.15 9.54 1.94
C THR A 102 0.11 8.59 0.77
N LYS A 103 -0.46 8.94 -0.38
CA LYS A 103 -0.25 8.20 -1.62
C LYS A 103 1.12 8.53 -2.19
N ASN A 104 1.93 7.50 -2.44
CA ASN A 104 3.24 7.63 -3.06
C ASN A 104 3.13 7.88 -4.57
N SER A 105 4.14 8.50 -5.17
CA SER A 105 4.22 8.74 -6.62
C SER A 105 4.50 7.48 -7.45
N SER A 106 5.09 6.42 -6.88
CA SER A 106 5.32 5.12 -7.51
C SER A 106 4.06 4.24 -7.57
N PHE A 107 2.92 4.86 -7.81
CA PHE A 107 1.60 4.24 -7.75
C PHE A 107 1.30 3.33 -8.94
N TYR A 108 0.49 2.30 -8.74
CA TYR A 108 0.00 1.45 -9.81
C TYR A 108 -1.25 2.05 -10.44
N TRP A 109 -1.23 2.23 -11.76
CA TRP A 109 -2.40 2.70 -12.50
C TRP A 109 -3.49 1.61 -12.54
N ASP A 110 -4.73 2.05 -12.38
CA ASP A 110 -5.88 1.15 -12.47
C ASP A 110 -5.99 0.57 -13.89
N ALA A 111 -6.55 -0.64 -14.02
CA ALA A 111 -6.64 -1.35 -15.30
C ALA A 111 -7.37 -0.52 -16.37
N ASP A 112 -8.41 0.23 -16.00
CA ASP A 112 -9.16 1.10 -16.90
C ASP A 112 -8.33 2.25 -17.48
N TYR A 113 -7.31 2.73 -16.74
CA TYR A 113 -6.39 3.75 -17.19
C TYR A 113 -5.37 3.16 -18.18
N VAL A 114 -4.80 2.00 -17.85
CA VAL A 114 -3.84 1.29 -18.72
C VAL A 114 -4.48 0.85 -20.04
N MET A 115 -5.73 0.38 -20.00
CA MET A 115 -6.47 -0.04 -21.20
C MET A 115 -6.73 1.13 -22.18
N LYS A 116 -6.91 2.36 -21.67
CA LYS A 116 -7.06 3.55 -22.53
C LYS A 116 -5.78 3.88 -23.29
N GLU A 117 -4.60 3.64 -22.71
CA GLU A 117 -3.33 3.87 -23.40
C GLU A 117 -3.04 2.76 -24.43
N ILE A 118 -3.31 1.49 -24.12
CA ILE A 118 -3.09 0.38 -25.06
C ILE A 118 -3.93 0.55 -26.34
N GLY A 119 -5.15 1.07 -26.22
CA GLY A 119 -6.02 1.37 -27.36
C GLY A 119 -5.47 2.43 -28.34
N GLN A 120 -4.44 3.20 -27.95
CA GLN A 120 -3.78 4.16 -28.83
C GLN A 120 -2.54 3.60 -29.55
N VAL A 121 -1.99 2.46 -29.12
CA VAL A 121 -0.71 1.94 -29.67
C VAL A 121 -0.87 0.84 -30.72
N CYS A 122 -2.04 0.20 -30.80
CA CYS A 122 -2.30 -0.85 -31.79
C CYS A 122 -3.59 -0.58 -32.59
N PRO A 123 -3.52 0.06 -33.79
CA PRO A 123 -4.61 -0.10 -34.74
C PRO A 123 -4.61 -1.57 -35.17
N TYR A 124 -5.63 -2.30 -34.75
CA TYR A 124 -5.96 -3.62 -35.26
C TYR A 124 -6.22 -3.48 -36.77
N GLN A 125 -5.23 -3.79 -37.60
CA GLN A 125 -5.43 -3.90 -39.05
C GLN A 125 -6.02 -5.26 -39.34
N ASP A 126 -7.29 -5.29 -39.70
CA ASP A 126 -7.97 -6.47 -40.21
C ASP A 126 -7.42 -6.82 -41.60
N HIS A 127 -6.39 -7.67 -41.64
CA HIS A 127 -6.08 -8.43 -42.85
C HIS A 127 -7.13 -9.52 -43.07
N ALA A 128 -8.38 -9.12 -43.33
CA ALA A 128 -9.37 -9.98 -43.94
C ALA A 128 -9.22 -9.86 -45.46
N GLY A 129 -8.34 -10.70 -46.02
CA GLY A 129 -8.29 -10.95 -47.45
C GLY A 129 -9.67 -11.32 -47.97
N LYS A 130 -10.12 -10.61 -49.01
CA LYS A 130 -11.23 -11.05 -49.86
C LYS A 130 -10.67 -11.29 -51.26
N ILE A 131 -10.86 -12.53 -51.68
CA ILE A 131 -10.63 -13.10 -53.02
C ILE A 131 -11.59 -12.41 -54.00
#